data_AF-A0A0B7C2H1-F1
#
_entry.id   AF-A0A0B7C2H1-F1
#
_cell.length_a   1.000
_cell.length_b   1.000
_cell.length_c   1.000
_cell.angle_alpha   90.00
_cell.angle_beta   90.00
_cell.angle_gamma   90.00
#
_symmetry.space_group_name_H-M   'P 1'
#
loop_
_entity.id
_entity.type
_entity.pdbx_description
1 polymer ?
#
loop_
_entity_poly.entity_id
_entity_poly.type
_entity_poly.pdbx_seq_one_letter_code
_entity_poly.pdbx_strand_id
1 'polypeptide(L)' 'AKYSILLNEINESLGFYERLTNDLAYGYQIVNSPVSLPVPLYIANQYADRARVLLNNTSNESVDKAIEN' A
#
# COMPACT_ATOMS: atom_id res chain seq x y z
N ALA A 1 -2.15 -6.66 12.19
CA ALA A 1 -3.05 -5.55 11.80
C ALA A 1 -4.48 -5.87 12.22
N LYS A 2 -5.34 -4.85 12.33
CA LYS A 2 -6.78 -5.03 12.65
C LYS A 2 -7.59 -4.81 11.38
N TYR A 3 -8.47 -5.75 11.04
CA TYR A 3 -9.34 -5.67 9.86
C TYR A 3 -10.80 -5.61 10.28
N SER A 4 -11.60 -4.85 9.52
CA SER A 4 -13.06 -4.78 9.66
C SER A 4 -13.68 -4.91 8.28
N ILE A 5 -14.72 -5.73 8.16
CA ILE A 5 -15.49 -5.89 6.91
C ILE A 5 -16.58 -4.82 6.91
N LEU A 6 -16.53 -3.91 5.94
CA LEU A 6 -17.51 -2.81 5.80
C LEU A 6 -18.62 -3.14 4.79
N LEU A 7 -18.26 -3.87 3.74
CA LEU A 7 -19.16 -4.34 2.69
C LEU A 7 -18.81 -5.78 2.37
N ASN A 8 -19.81 -6.64 2.22
CA ASN A 8 -19.62 -8.02 1.84
C ASN A 8 -20.81 -8.55 1.05
N GLU A 9 -20.56 -8.96 -0.19
CA GLU A 9 -21.56 -9.55 -1.08
C GLU A 9 -21.38 -11.07 -1.21
N ILE A 10 -20.33 -11.62 -0.59
CA ILE A 10 -19.99 -13.04 -0.64
C ILE A 10 -20.30 -13.65 0.74
N ASN A 11 -21.15 -14.67 0.79
CA ASN A 11 -21.52 -15.30 2.06
C ASN A 11 -20.52 -16.38 2.47
N GLU A 12 -19.34 -15.96 2.94
CA GLU A 12 -18.30 -16.84 3.47
C GLU A 12 -18.11 -16.68 4.98
N SER A 13 -17.53 -17.69 5.62
CA SER A 13 -17.17 -17.64 7.04
C SER A 13 -16.07 -16.61 7.31
N LEU A 14 -16.00 -16.06 8.53
CA LEU A 14 -14.92 -15.14 8.91
C LEU A 14 -13.53 -15.75 8.69
N GLY A 15 -13.38 -17.04 8.95
CA GLY A 15 -12.11 -17.77 8.77
C GLY A 15 -11.63 -17.83 7.31
N PHE A 16 -12.54 -17.68 6.33
CA PHE A 16 -12.15 -17.52 4.93
C PHE A 16 -11.37 -16.20 4.73
N TYR A 17 -11.89 -15.08 5.24
CA TYR A 17 -11.25 -13.77 5.10
C TYR A 17 -9.96 -13.67 5.92
N GLU A 18 -9.90 -14.30 7.09
CA GLU A 18 -8.67 -14.38 7.89
C GLU A 18 -7.56 -15.12 7.14
N ARG A 19 -7.88 -16.27 6.53
CA ARG A 19 -6.93 -17.01 5.69
C ARG A 19 -6.54 -16.21 4.45
N LEU A 20 -7.51 -15.68 3.72
CA LEU A 20 -7.26 -14.90 2.51
C LEU A 20 -6.33 -13.70 2.79
N THR A 21 -6.59 -12.94 3.84
CA THR A 21 -5.75 -11.77 4.19
C THR A 21 -4.37 -12.18 4.66
N ASN A 22 -4.24 -13.30 5.37
CA ASN A 22 -2.94 -13.88 5.74
C ASN A 22 -2.16 -14.37 4.51
N ASP A 23 -2.79 -15.15 3.62
CA ASP A 23 -2.15 -15.71 2.43
C ASP A 23 -1.65 -14.61 1.50
N LEU A 24 -2.44 -13.54 1.34
CA LEU A 24 -2.04 -12.36 0.57
C LEU A 24 -0.81 -11.65 1.14
N ALA A 25 -0.43 -11.85 2.40
CA ALA A 25 0.78 -11.27 2.98
C ALA A 25 2.07 -11.99 2.52
N TYR A 26 1.97 -13.21 1.98
CA TYR A 26 3.11 -13.99 1.48
C TYR A 26 3.43 -13.74 0.01
N GLY A 27 2.57 -13.01 -0.72
CA GLY A 27 2.75 -12.76 -2.16
C GLY A 27 3.80 -11.70 -2.51
N TYR A 28 4.57 -11.19 -1.55
CA TYR A 28 5.55 -10.12 -1.83
C TYR A 28 6.82 -10.73 -2.44
N GLN A 29 6.92 -10.68 -3.77
CA GLN A 29 7.95 -11.38 -4.55
C GLN A 29 9.40 -10.93 -4.27
N ILE A 30 9.60 -9.82 -3.57
CA ILE A 30 10.93 -9.23 -3.33
C ILE A 30 11.62 -9.86 -2.12
N VAL A 31 10.87 -10.38 -1.15
CA VAL A 31 11.43 -10.98 0.08
C VAL A 31 10.79 -12.34 0.33
N ASN A 32 11.56 -13.28 0.87
CA ASN A 32 11.09 -14.65 1.14
C ASN A 32 10.33 -14.79 2.47
N SER A 33 9.83 -13.69 3.03
CA SER A 33 9.11 -13.64 4.30
C SER A 33 7.79 -12.88 4.14
N PRO A 34 6.74 -13.21 4.92
CA PRO A 34 5.51 -12.44 4.86
C PRO A 34 5.73 -10.99 5.25
N VAL A 35 5.04 -10.08 4.58
CA VAL A 35 4.96 -8.66 4.95
C VAL A 35 3.89 -8.44 6.02
N SER A 36 3.90 -7.28 6.68
CA SER A 36 3.01 -6.99 7.81
C SER A 36 1.54 -6.73 7.44
N LEU A 37 1.25 -6.60 6.15
CA LEU A 37 -0.07 -6.32 5.56
C LEU A 37 -0.24 -7.15 4.27
N PRO A 38 -1.48 -7.50 3.85
CA PRO A 38 -1.74 -8.05 2.53
C PRO A 38 -1.03 -7.27 1.44
N VAL A 39 -0.37 -7.98 0.52
CA VAL A 39 0.49 -7.40 -0.52
C VAL A 39 -0.17 -6.26 -1.30
N PRO A 40 -1.45 -6.35 -1.72
CA PRO A 40 -2.10 -5.23 -2.39
C PRO A 40 -2.08 -3.93 -1.59
N LEU A 41 -2.31 -4.00 -0.27
CA LEU A 41 -2.28 -2.84 0.62
C LEU A 41 -0.85 -2.34 0.86
N TYR A 42 0.09 -3.27 1.07
CA TYR A 42 1.50 -2.91 1.25
C TYR A 42 2.04 -2.15 0.03
N ILE A 43 1.80 -2.65 -1.19
CA ILE A 43 2.24 -2.01 -2.44
C ILE A 43 1.57 -0.65 -2.63
N ALA A 44 0.28 -0.52 -2.34
CA ALA A 44 -0.42 0.76 -2.43
C ALA A 44 0.24 1.83 -1.54
N ASN A 45 0.65 1.48 -0.31
CA ASN A 45 1.38 2.38 0.57
C ASN A 45 2.74 2.77 -0.03
N GLN A 46 3.50 1.83 -0.58
CA GLN A 46 4.78 2.12 -1.23
C GLN A 46 4.60 3.10 -2.42
N TYR A 47 3.53 2.95 -3.19
CA TYR A 47 3.22 3.89 -4.27
C TYR A 47 2.82 5.27 -3.75
N ALA A 48 2.03 5.36 -2.68
CA ALA A 48 1.68 6.62 -2.06
C ALA A 48 2.92 7.36 -1.50
N ASP A 49 3.83 6.63 -0.86
CA ASP A 49 5.10 7.18 -0.36
C ASP A 49 5.97 7.69 -1.50
N ARG A 50 6.08 6.92 -2.59
CA ARG A 50 6.80 7.36 -3.79
C ARG A 50 6.16 8.61 -4.40
N ALA A 51 4.84 8.64 -4.51
CA ALA A 51 4.12 9.80 -5.05
C ALA A 51 4.40 11.07 -4.21
N ARG A 52 4.41 10.95 -2.88
CA ARG A 52 4.75 12.06 -1.99
C ARG A 52 6.16 12.60 -2.24
N VAL A 53 7.15 11.73 -2.41
CA VAL A 53 8.53 12.14 -2.74
C VAL A 53 8.58 12.86 -4.09
N LEU A 54 7.91 12.32 -5.11
CA LEU A 54 7.88 12.93 -6.44
C LEU A 54 7.24 14.32 -6.42
N LEU A 55 6.10 14.48 -5.74
CA LEU A 55 5.41 15.76 -5.62
C LEU A 55 6.28 16.81 -4.91
N ASN A 56 6.95 16.45 -3.82
CA ASN A 56 7.87 17.34 -3.11
C ASN A 56 9.04 17.79 -4.00
N ASN A 57 9.58 16.89 -4.81
CA ASN A 57 10.68 17.22 -5.72
C ASN A 57 10.22 18.18 -6.83
N THR A 58 9.03 17.96 -7.40
CA THR A 58 8.46 18.86 -8.41
C THR A 58 8.11 20.24 -7.84
N SER A 59 7.59 20.32 -6.61
CA SER A 59 7.34 21.62 -5.97
C SER A 59 8.62 22.40 -5.74
N ASN A 60 9.70 21.72 -5.31
CA ASN A 60 10.99 22.36 -5.09
C ASN A 60 11.63 22.83 -6.40
N GLU A 61 11.59 22.01 -7.46
CA GLU A 61 12.06 22.41 -8.79
C GLU A 61 11.33 23.65 -9.32
N SER A 62 10.03 23.77 -9.00
CA SER A 62 9.23 24.94 -9.39
C SER A 62 9.64 26.21 -8.64
N VAL A 63 10.04 26.09 -7.37
CA VAL A 63 10.58 27.20 -6.55
C VAL A 63 11.96 27.59 -7.04
N ASP A 64 12.85 26.62 -7.28
CA ASP A 64 14.22 26.87 -7.75
C ASP A 64 14.21 27.64 -9.08
N LYS A 65 13.35 27.24 -10.03
CA LYS A 65 13.15 27.96 -11.31
C LYS A 65 12.59 29.38 -11.14
N ALA A 66 11.83 29.66 -10.08
CA ALA A 66 11.28 30.98 -9.82
C ALA A 66 12.29 31.95 -9.18
N ILE A 67 13.32 31.42 -8.50
CA ILE A 67 14.41 32.21 -7.89
C ILE A 67 15.48 32.57 -8.93
N GLU A 68 15.65 31.74 -9.97
CA GLU A 68 16.62 31.99 -11.05
C GLU A 68 16.17 33.05 -12.09
N ASN A 69 14.93 33.53 -12.03
CA ASN A 69 14.39 34.60 -12.89
C ASN A 69 14.19 35.92 -12.12
#